data_AF-A0A2W4IFW8-F1
#
_entry.id   AF-A0A2W4IFW8-F1
#
_cell.length_a   1.000
_cell.length_b   1.000
_cell.length_c   1.000
_cell.angle_alpha   90.00
_cell.angle_beta   90.00
_cell.angle_gamma   90.00
#
_symmetry.space_group_name_H-M   'P 1'
#
loop_
_entity.id
_entity.type
_entity.pdbx_description
1 polymer ?
#
loop_
_entity_poly.entity_id
_entity_poly.type
_entity_poly.pdbx_seq_one_letter_code
_entity_poly.pdbx_strand_id
1 'polypeptide(L)'
;MLDIKDEDTVADQAGALRQTQNCIDDTLDTYSKSFVLRPIAVVGVGRSGTTLLMAHLARDERILFDRTYAFETRLLSFVAKFCQTLPAVPLFRSEMIIRAMSEALPEKQPFCLGAGTRSTDLKFNETQLLHTLWSSISASSLENNANALFYAEKTSLWVPQFLQDKLPITTIYLFRDPKDVFLSQISFSKKIDSPAFQANDGALQLAYEMSGIFEQFLTTGTTKNSVVIRYEDLVAEPERALNKLRDSIGWKPSATLEQEFYDKHRTTKDPSSSIGRWKSETIAANDLFYLDCVPTEIMEYFNYSQANPALAERVWKIDLCKDESPHVRVDNADLSIESGSLRIVSNGPGTSIVVSRGEKSIGKTAEIWLCVQETSQTTFALYWRQADQNFGDDRVMVAQREDLHQTNILRFKVGEHPGWSDQFAELFISGWHRPDVEEQQPSVVRWIKFIPASEGLN
;
A
#
# COMPACT_ATOMS: atom_id res chain seq x y z
N MET A 1 -2.57 29.16 28.89
CA MET A 1 -1.65 28.52 29.85
C MET A 1 -2.36 27.28 30.35
N LEU A 2 -2.09 26.13 29.73
CA LEU A 2 -2.56 24.83 30.19
C LEU A 2 -1.41 24.21 30.98
N ASP A 3 -1.67 23.94 32.25
CA ASP A 3 -0.72 23.37 33.22
C ASP A 3 -0.67 21.85 32.96
N ILE A 4 0.37 21.39 32.25
CA ILE A 4 0.61 19.96 32.00
C ILE A 4 1.38 19.42 33.20
N LYS A 5 0.65 18.80 34.12
CA LYS A 5 1.22 17.97 35.19
C LYS A 5 0.91 16.51 34.88
N ASP A 6 1.85 15.83 34.24
CA ASP A 6 1.93 14.36 34.27
C ASP A 6 3.35 13.94 33.87
N GLU A 7 4.31 14.20 34.76
CA GLU A 7 5.70 13.75 34.59
C GLU A 7 5.84 12.22 34.72
N ASP A 8 4.90 11.56 35.42
CA ASP A 8 4.91 10.11 35.62
C ASP A 8 4.57 9.34 34.33
N THR A 9 3.67 9.87 33.50
CA THR A 9 3.27 9.25 32.22
C THR A 9 4.39 9.28 31.18
N VAL A 10 5.28 10.29 31.24
CA VAL A 10 6.44 10.40 30.35
C VAL A 10 7.56 9.43 30.76
N ALA A 11 7.72 9.19 32.06
CA ALA A 11 8.73 8.25 32.58
C ALA A 11 8.41 6.79 32.20
N ASP A 12 7.13 6.39 32.28
CA ASP A 12 6.70 5.04 31.89
C ASP A 12 6.80 4.79 30.38
N GLN A 13 6.47 5.80 29.56
CA GLN A 13 6.67 5.73 28.10
C GLN A 13 8.16 5.62 27.73
N ALA A 14 9.04 6.34 28.44
CA ALA A 14 10.48 6.24 28.23
C ALA A 14 11.05 4.87 28.66
N GLY A 15 10.49 4.25 29.70
CA GLY A 15 10.82 2.89 30.13
C GLY A 15 10.44 1.84 29.07
N ALA A 16 9.22 1.89 28.55
CA ALA A 16 8.74 0.99 27.49
C ALA A 16 9.53 1.15 26.18
N LEU A 17 9.94 2.37 25.82
CA LEU A 17 10.77 2.64 24.65
C LEU A 17 12.20 2.09 24.80
N ARG A 18 12.79 2.18 26.00
CA ARG A 18 14.12 1.59 26.29
C ARG A 18 14.09 0.07 26.32
N GLN A 19 13.04 -0.53 26.88
CA GLN A 19 12.89 -1.99 26.92
C GLN A 19 12.70 -2.56 25.51
N THR A 20 11.90 -1.88 24.67
CA THR A 20 11.76 -2.19 23.24
C THR A 20 13.08 -2.04 22.48
N GLN A 21 13.88 -1.02 22.79
CA GLN A 21 15.20 -0.81 22.16
C GLN A 21 16.18 -1.94 22.49
N ASN A 22 16.26 -2.36 23.76
CA ASN A 22 17.14 -3.46 24.18
C ASN A 22 16.73 -4.80 23.56
N CYS A 23 15.44 -5.10 23.45
CA CYS A 23 14.97 -6.31 22.76
C CYS A 23 15.33 -6.31 21.27
N ILE A 24 15.33 -5.14 20.62
CA ILE A 24 15.72 -5.00 19.21
C ILE A 24 17.23 -5.18 19.05
N ASP A 25 18.05 -4.59 19.92
CA ASP A 25 19.50 -4.74 19.85
C ASP A 25 19.93 -6.20 20.08
N ASP A 26 19.30 -6.92 21.01
CA ASP A 26 19.50 -8.37 21.20
C ASP A 26 19.01 -9.20 20.00
N THR A 27 17.90 -8.81 19.38
CA THR A 27 17.40 -9.45 18.15
C THR A 27 18.34 -9.19 16.98
N LEU A 28 18.83 -7.95 16.83
CA LEU A 28 19.80 -7.57 15.81
C LEU A 28 21.14 -8.28 16.01
N ASP A 29 21.58 -8.52 17.24
CA ASP A 29 22.83 -9.25 17.51
C ASP A 29 22.67 -10.77 17.33
N THR A 30 21.45 -11.29 17.54
CA THR A 30 21.10 -12.69 17.20
C THR A 30 20.95 -12.89 15.69
N TYR A 31 20.40 -11.89 14.98
CA TYR A 31 20.32 -11.88 13.51
C TYR A 31 21.65 -11.54 12.85
N SER A 32 22.54 -10.77 13.47
CA SER A 32 23.90 -10.52 12.92
C SER A 32 24.73 -11.81 12.90
N LYS A 33 24.39 -12.77 13.76
CA LYS A 33 24.93 -14.13 13.76
C LYS A 33 24.16 -15.11 12.86
N SER A 34 22.96 -14.75 12.41
CA SER A 34 22.19 -15.55 11.47
C SER A 34 22.50 -15.08 10.04
N PHE A 35 22.86 -16.00 9.16
CA PHE A 35 23.19 -15.71 7.75
C PHE A 35 21.93 -15.38 6.93
N VAL A 36 21.15 -14.37 7.36
CA VAL A 36 19.86 -14.00 6.75
C VAL A 36 19.90 -12.56 6.27
N LEU A 37 19.62 -12.36 4.98
CA LEU A 37 19.55 -11.02 4.39
C LEU A 37 18.33 -10.27 4.91
N ARG A 38 18.50 -9.01 5.29
CA ARG A 38 17.40 -8.15 5.72
C ARG A 38 16.69 -7.53 4.51
N PRO A 39 15.38 -7.72 4.32
CA PRO A 39 14.69 -7.16 3.17
C PRO A 39 14.61 -5.62 3.21
N ILE A 40 14.71 -4.98 2.04
CA ILE A 40 14.40 -3.57 1.79
C ILE A 40 13.31 -3.51 0.73
N ALA A 41 12.09 -3.15 1.10
CA ALA A 41 10.99 -2.94 0.17
C ALA A 41 10.95 -1.50 -0.30
N VAL A 42 11.15 -1.26 -1.60
CA VAL A 42 10.95 0.04 -2.23
C VAL A 42 9.54 0.10 -2.79
N VAL A 43 8.73 1.02 -2.27
CA VAL A 43 7.31 1.18 -2.63
C VAL A 43 7.09 2.56 -3.23
N GLY A 44 6.47 2.60 -4.40
CA GLY A 44 6.12 3.84 -5.09
C GLY A 44 5.37 3.53 -6.37
N VAL A 45 4.56 4.47 -6.85
CA VAL A 45 3.87 4.30 -8.14
C VAL A 45 4.90 4.23 -9.26
N GLY A 46 4.60 3.50 -10.34
CA GLY A 46 5.41 3.54 -11.55
C GLY A 46 5.70 4.99 -11.98
N ARG A 47 6.96 5.29 -12.31
CA ARG A 47 7.45 6.64 -12.69
C ARG A 47 7.65 7.64 -11.53
N SER A 48 7.51 7.23 -10.28
CA SER A 48 7.89 8.03 -9.09
C SER A 48 9.40 8.14 -8.84
N GLY A 49 10.23 7.46 -9.64
CA GLY A 49 11.69 7.46 -9.48
C GLY A 49 12.24 6.26 -8.69
N THR A 50 11.46 5.19 -8.51
CA THR A 50 11.91 3.97 -7.81
C THR A 50 13.16 3.37 -8.46
N THR A 51 13.29 3.42 -9.79
CA THR A 51 14.51 3.01 -10.50
C THR A 51 15.73 3.87 -10.13
N LEU A 52 15.56 5.18 -9.94
CA LEU A 52 16.64 6.06 -9.50
C LEU A 52 17.06 5.71 -8.08
N LEU A 53 16.10 5.51 -7.17
CA LEU A 53 16.38 5.08 -5.80
C LEU A 53 17.10 3.71 -5.77
N MET A 54 16.64 2.72 -6.53
CA MET A 54 17.32 1.42 -6.63
C MET A 54 18.76 1.56 -7.14
N ALA A 55 19.00 2.43 -8.12
CA ALA A 55 20.36 2.71 -8.58
C ALA A 55 21.24 3.34 -7.48
N HIS A 56 20.68 4.20 -6.63
CA HIS A 56 21.40 4.70 -5.43
C HIS A 56 21.70 3.59 -4.42
N LEU A 57 20.76 2.66 -4.18
CA LEU A 57 20.99 1.49 -3.33
C LEU A 57 22.08 0.57 -3.89
N ALA A 58 22.19 0.44 -5.22
CA ALA A 58 23.24 -0.34 -5.90
C ALA A 58 24.67 0.09 -5.54
N ARG A 59 24.84 1.33 -5.08
CA ARG A 59 26.13 1.92 -4.70
C ARG A 59 26.68 1.36 -3.39
N ASP A 60 25.89 0.62 -2.62
CA ASP A 60 26.32 -0.03 -1.38
C ASP A 60 26.46 -1.54 -1.65
N GLU A 61 27.69 -2.05 -1.58
CA GLU A 61 28.00 -3.46 -1.85
C GLU A 61 27.31 -4.44 -0.90
N ARG A 62 26.82 -3.95 0.25
CA ARG A 62 26.10 -4.77 1.23
C ARG A 62 24.64 -4.99 0.84
N ILE A 63 24.14 -4.31 -0.20
CA ILE A 63 22.75 -4.42 -0.67
C ILE A 63 22.72 -5.27 -1.96
N LEU A 64 22.05 -6.42 -1.88
CA LEU A 64 21.81 -7.31 -3.01
C LEU A 64 20.46 -7.07 -3.64
N PHE A 65 20.42 -7.18 -4.96
CA PHE A 65 19.23 -7.30 -5.79
C PHE A 65 19.69 -7.62 -7.20
N ASP A 66 18.78 -8.06 -8.07
CA ASP A 66 19.14 -8.23 -9.48
C ASP A 66 19.49 -6.87 -10.07
N ARG A 67 20.75 -6.71 -10.49
CA ARG A 67 21.25 -5.49 -11.14
C ARG A 67 20.85 -5.41 -12.61
N THR A 68 20.16 -6.43 -13.11
CA THR A 68 19.56 -6.40 -14.44
C THR A 68 18.37 -5.46 -14.43
N TYR A 69 18.49 -4.41 -15.22
CA TYR A 69 17.39 -3.52 -15.53
C TYR A 69 16.16 -4.31 -16.01
N ALA A 70 14.94 -4.03 -15.55
CA ALA A 70 14.50 -2.86 -14.78
C ALA A 70 14.53 -3.03 -13.24
N PHE A 71 15.32 -3.96 -12.70
CA PHE A 71 15.31 -4.37 -11.29
C PHE A 71 13.96 -5.00 -10.88
N GLU A 72 13.49 -5.97 -11.66
CA GLU A 72 12.15 -6.54 -11.53
C GLU A 72 12.14 -8.07 -11.32
N THR A 73 13.26 -8.65 -10.89
CA THR A 73 13.21 -9.98 -10.28
C THR A 73 12.50 -9.84 -8.94
N ARG A 74 11.22 -10.18 -8.93
CA ARG A 74 10.35 -10.06 -7.76
C ARG A 74 10.51 -11.27 -6.81
N LEU A 75 11.74 -11.62 -6.45
CA LEU A 75 12.03 -12.83 -5.66
C LEU A 75 11.40 -12.75 -4.26
N LEU A 76 11.55 -11.62 -3.56
CA LEU A 76 10.96 -11.39 -2.25
C LEU A 76 9.43 -11.44 -2.35
N SER A 77 8.84 -10.73 -3.31
CA SER A 77 7.38 -10.76 -3.52
C SER A 77 6.90 -12.17 -3.88
N PHE A 78 7.65 -12.92 -4.67
CA PHE A 78 7.31 -14.30 -5.04
C PHE A 78 7.30 -15.22 -3.82
N VAL A 79 8.36 -15.19 -3.00
CA VAL A 79 8.45 -15.97 -1.77
C VAL A 79 7.34 -15.57 -0.80
N ALA A 80 7.08 -14.28 -0.64
CA ALA A 80 6.00 -13.78 0.19
C ALA A 80 4.64 -14.31 -0.28
N LYS A 81 4.34 -14.25 -1.60
CA LYS A 81 3.06 -14.71 -2.13
C LYS A 81 2.92 -16.22 -2.01
N PHE A 82 4.01 -16.95 -2.26
CA PHE A 82 4.05 -18.40 -2.07
C PHE A 82 3.72 -18.76 -0.61
N CYS A 83 4.37 -18.12 0.36
CA CYS A 83 4.11 -18.39 1.78
C CYS A 83 2.70 -17.99 2.21
N GLN A 84 2.16 -16.89 1.67
CA GLN A 84 0.79 -16.44 1.93
C GLN A 84 -0.27 -17.43 1.41
N THR A 85 -0.02 -18.01 0.24
CA THR A 85 -1.02 -18.83 -0.46
C THR A 85 -0.95 -20.31 -0.10
N LEU A 86 0.25 -20.86 0.10
CA LEU A 86 0.46 -22.30 0.31
C LEU A 86 -0.39 -22.90 1.45
N PRO A 87 -0.53 -22.26 2.63
CA PRO A 87 -1.32 -22.82 3.73
C PRO A 87 -2.80 -23.00 3.40
N ALA A 88 -3.35 -22.18 2.50
CA ALA A 88 -4.75 -22.24 2.10
C ALA A 88 -5.02 -23.22 0.94
N VAL A 89 -3.97 -23.70 0.26
CA VAL A 89 -4.14 -24.58 -0.89
C VAL A 89 -4.21 -26.04 -0.43
N PRO A 90 -5.28 -26.78 -0.76
CA PRO A 90 -5.31 -28.22 -0.53
C PRO A 90 -4.37 -28.91 -1.54
N LEU A 91 -3.08 -28.96 -1.24
CA LEU A 91 -2.02 -29.43 -2.14
C LEU A 91 -2.32 -30.82 -2.73
N PHE A 92 -2.93 -31.69 -1.95
CA PHE A 92 -3.31 -33.05 -2.36
C PHE A 92 -4.50 -33.12 -3.32
N ARG A 93 -5.15 -32.00 -3.64
CA ARG A 93 -6.34 -31.95 -4.51
C ARG A 93 -6.14 -31.08 -5.75
N SER A 94 -5.01 -30.37 -5.87
CA SER A 94 -4.76 -29.48 -7.01
C SER A 94 -3.98 -30.22 -8.11
N GLU A 95 -4.71 -30.75 -9.11
CA GLU A 95 -4.09 -31.36 -10.30
C GLU A 95 -3.10 -30.42 -10.99
N MET A 96 -3.38 -29.11 -10.97
CA MET A 96 -2.52 -28.09 -11.57
C MET A 96 -1.15 -28.01 -10.87
N ILE A 97 -1.12 -28.08 -9.54
CA ILE A 97 0.15 -28.05 -8.78
C ILE A 97 0.91 -29.35 -9.00
N ILE A 98 0.23 -30.48 -8.96
CA ILE A 98 0.84 -31.80 -9.24
C ILE A 98 1.49 -31.78 -10.62
N ARG A 99 0.81 -31.23 -11.63
CA ARG A 99 1.33 -31.09 -12.99
C ARG A 99 2.52 -30.14 -13.07
N ALA A 100 2.41 -28.94 -12.49
CA ALA A 100 3.50 -27.95 -12.51
C ALA A 100 4.76 -28.48 -11.82
N MET A 101 4.62 -29.17 -10.68
CA MET A 101 5.74 -29.82 -9.98
C MET A 101 6.32 -30.97 -10.80
N SER A 102 5.48 -31.78 -11.45
CA SER A 102 5.94 -32.88 -12.31
C SER A 102 6.68 -32.40 -13.56
N GLU A 103 6.36 -31.21 -14.08
CA GLU A 103 7.06 -30.61 -15.23
C GLU A 103 8.38 -29.94 -14.82
N ALA A 104 8.48 -29.43 -13.59
CA ALA A 104 9.66 -28.74 -13.08
C ALA A 104 10.77 -29.69 -12.57
N LEU A 105 10.45 -30.93 -12.22
CA LEU A 105 11.42 -31.89 -11.72
C LEU A 105 12.18 -32.57 -12.88
N PRO A 106 13.52 -32.50 -12.90
CA PRO A 106 14.30 -33.21 -13.90
C PRO A 106 14.22 -34.71 -13.58
N GLU A 107 13.70 -35.47 -14.53
CA GLU A 107 13.46 -36.93 -14.50
C GLU A 107 12.11 -37.37 -13.94
N LYS A 108 11.58 -38.45 -14.56
CA LYS A 108 10.28 -39.11 -14.34
C LYS A 108 10.18 -39.80 -12.97
N GLN A 109 10.63 -39.15 -11.90
CA GLN A 109 10.37 -39.59 -10.53
C GLN A 109 8.86 -39.42 -10.30
N PRO A 110 8.08 -40.49 -10.08
CA PRO A 110 6.67 -40.34 -9.77
C PRO A 110 6.58 -39.63 -8.41
N PHE A 111 6.28 -38.34 -8.45
CA PHE A 111 5.97 -37.57 -7.25
C PHE A 111 4.56 -37.96 -6.81
N CYS A 112 4.46 -39.04 -6.03
CA CYS A 112 3.21 -39.46 -5.44
C CYS A 112 2.90 -38.61 -4.21
N LEU A 113 2.22 -37.48 -4.40
CA LEU A 113 1.27 -36.97 -3.39
C LEU A 113 0.01 -37.85 -3.41
N GLY A 114 0.19 -39.18 -3.41
CA GLY A 114 -0.93 -40.08 -3.25
C GLY A 114 -1.55 -39.80 -1.89
N ALA A 115 -2.88 -39.76 -1.83
CA ALA A 115 -3.62 -39.78 -0.58
C ALA A 115 -3.27 -41.06 0.17
N GLY A 116 -2.14 -41.07 0.87
CA GLY A 116 -1.82 -42.09 1.84
C GLY A 116 -3.02 -42.16 2.77
N THR A 117 -3.47 -43.38 3.07
CA THR A 117 -4.63 -43.65 3.94
C THR A 117 -4.50 -43.04 5.35
N ARG A 118 -3.36 -42.40 5.63
CA ARG A 118 -3.10 -41.47 6.73
C ARG A 118 -2.54 -40.18 6.14
N SER A 119 -3.41 -39.26 5.73
CA SER A 119 -3.03 -37.87 5.50
C SER A 119 -2.46 -37.37 6.81
N THR A 120 -1.13 -37.18 6.89
CA THR A 120 -0.59 -36.30 7.92
C THR A 120 -1.11 -34.92 7.56
N ASP A 121 -2.03 -34.38 8.35
CA ASP A 121 -2.54 -33.02 8.19
C ASP A 121 -1.39 -32.04 8.47
N LEU A 122 -0.48 -31.90 7.51
CA LEU A 122 0.63 -30.98 7.55
C LEU A 122 0.06 -29.57 7.42
N LYS A 123 -0.12 -28.92 8.57
CA LYS A 123 -0.44 -27.49 8.62
C LYS A 123 0.86 -26.71 8.53
N PHE A 124 1.02 -25.93 7.47
CA PHE A 124 2.14 -25.01 7.35
C PHE A 124 1.81 -23.72 8.10
N ASN A 125 2.66 -23.36 9.06
CA ASN A 125 2.64 -22.02 9.61
C ASN A 125 3.33 -21.06 8.62
N GLU A 126 2.60 -20.05 8.16
CA GLU A 126 3.07 -19.07 7.17
C GLU A 126 4.42 -18.43 7.56
N THR A 127 4.56 -18.02 8.82
CA THR A 127 5.78 -17.38 9.34
C THR A 127 6.96 -18.36 9.35
N GLN A 128 6.78 -19.60 9.80
CA GLN A 128 7.83 -20.62 9.79
C GLN A 128 8.28 -20.97 8.36
N LEU A 129 7.32 -21.08 7.43
CA LEU A 129 7.59 -21.35 6.03
C LEU A 129 8.41 -20.21 5.40
N LEU A 130 8.00 -18.96 5.66
CA LEU A 130 8.71 -17.77 5.20
C LEU A 130 10.13 -17.71 5.75
N HIS A 131 10.32 -17.88 7.06
CA HIS A 131 11.65 -17.90 7.66
C HIS A 131 12.55 -18.97 7.05
N THR A 132 12.02 -20.18 6.85
CA THR A 132 12.79 -21.31 6.29
C THR A 132 13.24 -21.00 4.87
N LEU A 133 12.31 -20.64 3.99
CA LEU A 133 12.63 -20.33 2.59
C LEU A 133 13.55 -19.13 2.46
N TRP A 134 13.27 -18.05 3.20
CA TRP A 134 14.08 -16.84 3.14
C TRP A 134 15.49 -17.06 3.68
N SER A 135 15.65 -17.87 4.72
CA SER A 135 16.98 -18.23 5.25
C SER A 135 17.78 -19.05 4.24
N SER A 136 17.15 -20.02 3.54
CA SER A 136 17.83 -20.79 2.49
C SER A 136 18.26 -19.92 1.31
N ILE A 137 17.39 -19.03 0.85
CA ILE A 137 17.71 -18.07 -0.22
C ILE A 137 18.83 -17.13 0.20
N SER A 138 18.79 -16.65 1.44
CA SER A 138 19.84 -15.78 2.00
C SER A 138 21.18 -16.49 2.04
N ALA A 139 21.22 -17.71 2.59
CA ALA A 139 22.44 -18.50 2.66
C ALA A 139 23.08 -18.72 1.28
N SER A 140 22.28 -19.13 0.29
CA SER A 140 22.76 -19.31 -1.09
C SER A 140 23.24 -18.00 -1.72
N SER A 141 22.56 -16.88 -1.46
CA SER A 141 22.97 -15.57 -1.96
C SER A 141 24.30 -15.10 -1.34
N LEU A 142 24.53 -15.43 -0.07
CA LEU A 142 25.73 -15.07 0.70
C LEU A 142 26.97 -15.87 0.28
N GLU A 143 26.83 -17.07 -0.29
CA GLU A 143 27.96 -17.85 -0.85
C GLU A 143 28.75 -17.05 -1.90
N ASN A 144 28.05 -16.24 -2.69
CA ASN A 144 28.64 -15.41 -3.74
C ASN A 144 28.83 -13.95 -3.32
N ASN A 145 28.30 -13.55 -2.16
CA ASN A 145 28.25 -12.16 -1.72
C ASN A 145 28.41 -12.08 -0.19
N ALA A 146 29.56 -12.53 0.33
CA ALA A 146 29.78 -12.69 1.77
C ALA A 146 29.60 -11.40 2.60
N ASN A 147 29.72 -10.22 1.98
CA ASN A 147 29.55 -8.92 2.65
C ASN A 147 28.10 -8.40 2.61
N ALA A 148 27.18 -9.11 1.95
CA ALA A 148 25.81 -8.67 1.85
C ALA A 148 25.09 -8.75 3.20
N LEU A 149 24.31 -7.71 3.50
CA LEU A 149 23.47 -7.61 4.70
C LEU A 149 21.99 -7.45 4.33
N PHE A 150 21.70 -6.97 3.13
CA PHE A 150 20.35 -6.60 2.72
C PHE A 150 19.98 -7.18 1.36
N TYR A 151 18.68 -7.37 1.14
CA TYR A 151 18.10 -7.63 -0.18
C TYR A 151 17.06 -6.56 -0.53
N ALA A 152 17.27 -5.78 -1.59
CA ALA A 152 16.35 -4.73 -2.00
C ALA A 152 15.41 -5.18 -3.14
N GLU A 153 14.16 -4.75 -3.11
CA GLU A 153 13.22 -5.04 -4.20
C GLU A 153 12.21 -3.90 -4.38
N LYS A 154 11.86 -3.59 -5.63
CA LYS A 154 10.65 -2.80 -5.93
C LYS A 154 9.43 -3.68 -5.70
N THR A 155 8.61 -3.34 -4.72
CA THR A 155 7.50 -4.19 -4.29
C THR A 155 6.15 -3.48 -4.44
N SER A 156 5.08 -4.26 -4.53
CA SER A 156 3.72 -3.77 -4.34
C SER A 156 3.41 -3.56 -2.86
N LEU A 157 2.37 -2.77 -2.57
CA LEU A 157 2.01 -2.36 -1.20
C LEU A 157 1.80 -3.51 -0.21
N TRP A 158 1.23 -4.63 -0.64
CA TRP A 158 0.95 -5.76 0.24
C TRP A 158 2.21 -6.43 0.81
N VAL A 159 3.36 -6.35 0.12
CA VAL A 159 4.58 -7.08 0.49
C VAL A 159 5.17 -6.60 1.82
N PRO A 160 5.50 -5.31 2.01
CA PRO A 160 6.04 -4.85 3.29
C PRO A 160 5.08 -5.14 4.46
N GLN A 161 3.78 -5.01 4.24
CA GLN A 161 2.78 -5.28 5.26
C GLN A 161 2.67 -6.76 5.62
N PHE A 162 2.76 -7.64 4.63
CA PHE A 162 2.82 -9.07 4.86
C PHE A 162 4.07 -9.48 5.67
N LEU A 163 5.19 -8.78 5.44
CA LEU A 163 6.50 -9.13 5.99
C LEU A 163 6.83 -8.44 7.33
N GLN A 164 6.19 -7.31 7.67
CA GLN A 164 6.60 -6.47 8.80
C GLN A 164 6.62 -7.20 10.16
N ASP A 165 5.71 -8.16 10.35
CA ASP A 165 5.59 -8.94 11.61
C ASP A 165 6.34 -10.28 11.53
N LYS A 166 7.00 -10.55 10.39
CA LYS A 166 7.65 -11.84 10.12
C LYS A 166 9.14 -11.72 9.85
N LEU A 167 9.60 -10.61 9.30
CA LEU A 167 11.00 -10.37 8.99
C LEU A 167 11.37 -8.94 9.40
N PRO A 168 12.64 -8.68 9.76
CA PRO A 168 13.16 -7.34 10.05
C PRO A 168 13.35 -6.52 8.76
N ILE A 169 12.24 -6.23 8.08
CA ILE A 169 12.17 -5.51 6.81
C ILE A 169 12.29 -4.00 7.03
N THR A 170 12.97 -3.32 6.11
CA THR A 170 12.90 -1.85 5.96
C THR A 170 12.03 -1.49 4.77
N THR A 171 11.09 -0.56 4.94
CA THR A 171 10.22 -0.10 3.84
C THR A 171 10.58 1.34 3.46
N ILE A 172 10.84 1.59 2.19
CA ILE A 172 11.11 2.91 1.64
C ILE A 172 9.94 3.34 0.76
N TYR A 173 9.18 4.32 1.23
CA TYR A 173 8.10 4.95 0.46
C TYR A 173 8.65 6.12 -0.34
N LEU A 174 8.49 6.07 -1.66
CA LEU A 174 8.92 7.11 -2.57
C LEU A 174 7.71 7.83 -3.17
N PHE A 175 7.63 9.13 -2.92
CA PHE A 175 6.60 10.00 -3.48
C PHE A 175 7.21 11.00 -4.45
N ARG A 176 6.41 11.39 -5.44
CA ARG A 176 6.72 12.40 -6.46
C ARG A 176 5.43 13.18 -6.72
N ASP A 177 5.52 14.44 -7.14
CA ASP A 177 4.34 15.22 -7.54
C ASP A 177 3.46 14.40 -8.53
N PRO A 178 2.19 14.10 -8.20
CA PRO A 178 1.29 13.29 -9.04
C PRO A 178 1.22 13.78 -10.48
N LYS A 179 1.32 15.10 -10.70
CA LYS A 179 1.27 15.71 -12.03
C LYS A 179 2.48 15.35 -12.89
N ASP A 180 3.67 15.33 -12.28
CA ASP A 180 4.89 14.94 -12.96
C ASP A 180 4.94 13.42 -13.21
N VAL A 181 4.38 12.62 -12.30
CA VAL A 181 4.21 11.16 -12.49
C VAL A 181 3.31 10.90 -13.70
N PHE A 182 2.15 11.55 -13.77
CA PHE A 182 1.20 11.42 -14.88
C PHE A 182 1.85 11.75 -16.24
N LEU A 183 2.50 12.91 -16.35
CA LEU A 183 3.21 13.30 -17.57
C LEU A 183 4.35 12.33 -17.92
N SER A 184 5.03 11.75 -16.92
CA SER A 184 6.04 10.74 -17.16
C SER A 184 5.44 9.43 -17.67
N GLN A 185 4.28 9.02 -17.17
CA GLN A 185 3.55 7.84 -17.64
C GLN A 185 3.08 8.02 -19.08
N ILE A 186 2.50 9.17 -19.43
CA ILE A 186 2.11 9.48 -20.82
C ILE A 186 3.32 9.43 -21.75
N SER A 187 4.42 10.10 -21.40
CA SER A 187 5.63 10.11 -22.23
C SER A 187 6.28 8.74 -22.37
N PHE A 188 6.28 7.94 -21.30
CA PHE A 188 6.83 6.59 -21.35
C PHE A 188 5.99 5.68 -22.25
N SER A 189 4.66 5.73 -22.13
CA SER A 189 3.75 4.92 -22.94
C SER A 189 3.84 5.27 -24.42
N LYS A 190 4.02 6.56 -24.76
CA LYS A 190 4.37 7.00 -26.12
C LYS A 190 5.71 6.44 -26.60
N LYS A 191 6.73 6.38 -25.72
CA LYS A 191 8.07 5.85 -26.05
C LYS A 191 8.05 4.36 -26.39
N ILE A 192 7.23 3.57 -25.70
CA ILE A 192 7.15 2.11 -25.87
C ILE A 192 5.98 1.65 -26.74
N ASP A 193 5.27 2.58 -27.39
CA ASP A 193 4.06 2.34 -28.19
C ASP A 193 3.02 1.45 -27.49
N SER A 194 2.81 1.69 -26.19
CA SER A 194 1.90 0.89 -25.37
C SER A 194 0.56 1.61 -25.19
N PRO A 195 -0.58 0.94 -25.47
CA PRO A 195 -1.91 1.52 -25.26
C PRO A 195 -2.33 1.53 -23.78
N ALA A 196 -1.57 0.88 -22.88
CA ALA A 196 -1.97 0.63 -21.49
C ALA A 196 -2.31 1.92 -20.69
N PHE A 197 -1.78 3.07 -21.09
CA PHE A 197 -2.01 4.36 -20.44
C PHE A 197 -2.93 5.32 -21.20
N GLN A 198 -3.48 4.90 -22.35
CA GLN A 198 -4.39 5.72 -23.15
C GLN A 198 -5.85 5.61 -22.68
N ALA A 199 -6.13 4.87 -21.60
CA ALA A 199 -7.46 4.80 -21.02
C ALA A 199 -7.87 6.17 -20.42
N ASN A 200 -9.13 6.56 -20.60
CA ASN A 200 -9.68 7.88 -20.21
C ASN A 200 -9.58 8.20 -18.70
N ASP A 201 -9.24 7.22 -17.85
CA ASP A 201 -9.21 7.37 -16.38
C ASP A 201 -7.79 7.35 -15.80
N GLY A 202 -6.75 7.55 -16.61
CA GLY A 202 -5.36 7.44 -16.17
C GLY A 202 -5.00 8.32 -14.96
N ALA A 203 -5.53 9.55 -14.90
CA ALA A 203 -5.31 10.47 -13.79
C ALA A 203 -6.01 10.04 -12.49
N LEU A 204 -7.27 9.61 -12.60
CA LEU A 204 -8.04 9.12 -11.44
C LEU A 204 -7.44 7.83 -10.88
N GLN A 205 -7.03 6.91 -11.75
CA GLN A 205 -6.34 5.68 -11.35
C GLN A 205 -5.00 5.97 -10.66
N LEU A 206 -4.22 6.93 -11.17
CA LEU A 206 -2.98 7.35 -10.52
C LEU A 206 -3.25 7.95 -9.13
N ALA A 207 -4.25 8.83 -9.01
CA ALA A 207 -4.65 9.40 -7.72
C ALA A 207 -5.09 8.31 -6.72
N TYR A 208 -5.81 7.29 -7.19
CA TYR A 208 -6.19 6.12 -6.41
C TYR A 208 -4.96 5.34 -5.90
N GLU A 209 -4.03 5.00 -6.78
CA GLU A 209 -2.81 4.26 -6.42
C GLU A 209 -1.96 5.04 -5.41
N MET A 210 -1.76 6.34 -5.65
CA MET A 210 -0.99 7.19 -4.73
C MET A 210 -1.68 7.30 -3.37
N SER A 211 -3.00 7.44 -3.33
CA SER A 211 -3.77 7.46 -2.09
C SER A 211 -3.59 6.15 -1.30
N GLY A 212 -3.62 5.00 -1.98
CA GLY A 212 -3.37 3.70 -1.34
C GLY A 212 -1.96 3.60 -0.75
N ILE A 213 -0.93 4.06 -1.49
CA ILE A 213 0.45 4.10 -0.98
C ILE A 213 0.56 5.03 0.23
N PHE A 214 -0.08 6.19 0.18
CA PHE A 214 -0.02 7.17 1.26
C PHE A 214 -0.73 6.68 2.52
N GLU A 215 -1.91 6.09 2.40
CA GLU A 215 -2.59 5.51 3.54
C GLU A 215 -1.79 4.38 4.17
N GLN A 216 -1.14 3.53 3.35
CA GLN A 216 -0.22 2.54 3.87
C GLN A 216 0.98 3.17 4.59
N PHE A 217 1.53 4.26 4.06
CA PHE A 217 2.58 5.01 4.74
C PHE A 217 2.07 5.61 6.06
N LEU A 218 0.84 6.10 6.16
CA LEU A 218 0.31 6.61 7.42
C LEU A 218 0.16 5.51 8.47
N THR A 219 -0.18 4.30 8.05
CA THR A 219 -0.44 3.17 8.96
C THR A 219 0.83 2.45 9.39
N THR A 220 1.78 2.23 8.48
CA THR A 220 3.02 1.49 8.79
C THR A 220 4.27 2.36 8.77
N GLY A 221 4.21 3.54 8.16
CA GLY A 221 5.35 4.45 7.97
C GLY A 221 5.82 5.17 9.23
N THR A 222 5.06 5.11 10.31
CA THR A 222 5.45 5.60 11.64
C THR A 222 6.31 4.60 12.41
N THR A 223 6.46 3.38 11.89
CA THR A 223 7.36 2.38 12.49
C THR A 223 8.83 2.77 12.28
N LYS A 224 9.71 2.35 13.21
CA LYS A 224 11.16 2.60 13.14
C LYS A 224 11.82 2.10 11.84
N ASN A 225 11.18 1.16 11.14
CA ASN A 225 11.71 0.52 9.94
C ASN A 225 11.14 1.09 8.63
N SER A 226 10.54 2.27 8.67
CA SER A 226 10.02 2.92 7.48
C SER A 226 10.72 4.24 7.18
N VAL A 227 10.98 4.48 5.90
CA VAL A 227 11.61 5.71 5.42
C VAL A 227 10.76 6.31 4.31
N VAL A 228 10.50 7.62 4.40
CA VAL A 228 9.82 8.37 3.34
C VAL A 228 10.80 9.30 2.64
N ILE A 229 10.82 9.22 1.30
CA ILE A 229 11.67 10.00 0.42
C ILE A 229 10.78 10.70 -0.61
N ARG A 230 11.05 11.99 -0.84
CA ARG A 230 10.50 12.74 -1.98
C ARG A 230 11.46 12.61 -3.14
N TYR A 231 10.94 12.34 -4.32
CA TYR A 231 11.71 12.27 -5.56
C TYR A 231 12.47 13.57 -5.83
N GLU A 232 11.83 14.71 -5.56
CA GLU A 232 12.40 16.04 -5.76
C GLU A 232 13.65 16.24 -4.89
N ASP A 233 13.59 15.82 -3.62
CA ASP A 233 14.73 15.89 -2.70
C ASP A 233 15.83 14.89 -3.12
N LEU A 234 15.45 13.69 -3.58
CA LEU A 234 16.40 12.68 -4.07
C LEU A 234 17.20 13.17 -5.28
N VAL A 235 16.57 13.94 -6.16
CA VAL A 235 17.23 14.51 -7.35
C VAL A 235 18.04 15.75 -7.01
N ALA A 236 17.50 16.66 -6.18
CA ALA A 236 18.15 17.94 -5.88
C ALA A 236 19.31 17.79 -4.89
N GLU A 237 19.14 16.99 -3.84
CA GLU A 237 20.09 16.81 -2.74
C GLU A 237 20.20 15.32 -2.36
N PRO A 238 20.70 14.43 -3.25
CA PRO A 238 20.67 12.98 -3.04
C PRO A 238 21.29 12.53 -1.72
N GLU A 239 22.46 13.08 -1.35
CA GLU A 239 23.14 12.72 -0.10
C GLU A 239 22.29 13.08 1.13
N ARG A 240 21.58 14.22 1.10
CA ARG A 240 20.68 14.62 2.18
C ARG A 240 19.43 13.74 2.23
N ALA A 241 18.83 13.45 1.09
CA ALA A 241 17.65 12.59 1.00
C ALA A 241 17.93 11.16 1.51
N LEU A 242 19.13 10.65 1.22
CA LEU A 242 19.57 9.31 1.59
C LEU A 242 20.17 9.21 3.00
N ASN A 243 20.43 10.33 3.69
CA ASN A 243 20.87 10.29 5.11
C ASN A 243 19.90 9.50 6.00
N LYS A 244 18.59 9.55 5.72
CA LYS A 244 17.61 8.75 6.46
C LYS A 244 17.87 7.23 6.33
N LEU A 245 18.38 6.78 5.18
CA LEU A 245 18.79 5.38 4.97
C LEU A 245 20.08 5.06 5.70
N ARG A 246 20.99 6.02 5.83
CA ARG A 246 22.17 5.84 6.68
C ARG A 246 21.75 5.60 8.12
N ASP A 247 20.77 6.34 8.61
CA ASP A 247 20.31 6.23 9.99
C ASP A 247 19.49 4.94 10.22
N SER A 248 18.71 4.48 9.22
CA SER A 248 17.86 3.28 9.35
C SER A 248 18.57 1.95 9.09
N ILE A 249 19.43 1.89 8.07
CA ILE A 249 20.10 0.64 7.63
C ILE A 249 21.62 0.75 7.61
N GLY A 250 22.19 1.84 8.12
CA GLY A 250 23.63 2.04 8.12
C GLY A 250 24.20 2.19 6.72
N TRP A 251 23.41 2.65 5.74
CA TRP A 251 23.79 2.81 4.32
C TRP A 251 25.10 3.59 4.14
N LYS A 252 26.00 3.08 3.30
CA LYS A 252 27.34 3.63 3.01
C LYS A 252 27.61 3.53 1.51
N PRO A 253 27.42 4.61 0.73
CA PRO A 253 27.71 4.58 -0.70
C PRO A 253 29.22 4.37 -0.92
N SER A 254 29.60 3.34 -1.67
CA SER A 254 31.00 3.04 -2.01
C SER A 254 31.33 3.26 -3.49
N ALA A 255 30.32 3.32 -4.36
CA ALA A 255 30.51 3.45 -5.81
C ALA A 255 29.90 4.74 -6.40
N THR A 256 30.33 5.10 -7.60
CA THR A 256 29.67 6.12 -8.44
C THR A 256 28.53 5.50 -9.26
N LEU A 257 27.48 6.27 -9.53
CA LEU A 257 26.37 5.84 -10.38
C LEU A 257 26.81 5.76 -11.85
N GLU A 258 26.69 4.59 -12.47
CA GLU A 258 26.89 4.44 -13.90
C GLU A 258 25.75 5.08 -14.68
N GLN A 259 26.10 5.98 -15.61
CA GLN A 259 25.13 6.83 -16.30
C GLN A 259 24.28 6.07 -17.33
N GLU A 260 24.83 5.01 -17.95
CA GLU A 260 24.16 4.19 -18.98
C GLU A 260 22.88 3.51 -18.47
N PHE A 261 22.81 3.23 -17.17
CA PHE A 261 21.65 2.59 -16.56
C PHE A 261 20.37 3.43 -16.69
N TYR A 262 20.51 4.76 -16.72
CA TYR A 262 19.37 5.69 -16.67
C TYR A 262 18.67 5.90 -18.01
N ASP A 263 19.38 5.76 -19.13
CA ASP A 263 18.89 6.24 -20.43
C ASP A 263 17.71 5.42 -20.99
N LYS A 264 17.57 4.15 -20.59
CA LYS A 264 16.48 3.28 -21.07
C LYS A 264 15.09 3.70 -20.55
N HIS A 265 14.96 4.09 -19.28
CA HIS A 265 13.66 4.49 -18.69
C HIS A 265 13.44 5.99 -18.60
N ARG A 266 14.45 6.84 -18.76
CA ARG A 266 14.27 8.29 -18.64
C ARG A 266 13.35 8.82 -19.75
N THR A 267 12.44 9.72 -19.38
CA THR A 267 11.54 10.45 -20.30
C THR A 267 11.98 11.90 -20.54
N THR A 268 13.03 12.34 -19.83
CA THR A 268 13.63 13.68 -19.90
C THR A 268 15.12 13.57 -20.24
N LYS A 269 15.79 14.71 -20.48
CA LYS A 269 17.24 14.74 -20.76
C LYS A 269 18.09 14.51 -19.51
N ASP A 270 17.57 14.86 -18.35
CA ASP A 270 18.19 14.69 -17.04
C ASP A 270 17.09 14.60 -15.95
N PRO A 271 17.40 14.05 -14.77
CA PRO A 271 16.41 13.92 -13.70
C PRO A 271 15.83 15.26 -13.22
N SER A 272 16.61 16.33 -13.18
CA SER A 272 16.17 17.64 -12.69
C SER A 272 15.13 18.30 -13.60
N SER A 273 15.26 18.12 -14.92
CA SER A 273 14.26 18.54 -15.92
C SER A 273 12.90 17.87 -15.76
N SER A 274 12.78 16.87 -14.89
CA SER A 274 11.52 16.17 -14.65
C SER A 274 10.75 16.71 -13.44
N ILE A 275 11.35 17.62 -12.66
CA ILE A 275 10.71 18.27 -11.51
C ILE A 275 9.96 19.51 -11.98
N GLY A 276 8.67 19.60 -11.66
CA GLY A 276 7.81 20.73 -12.03
C GLY A 276 7.54 20.82 -13.53
N ARG A 277 7.70 19.72 -14.27
CA ARG A 277 7.47 19.61 -15.71
C ARG A 277 6.03 19.98 -16.08
N TRP A 278 5.09 19.65 -15.18
CA TRP A 278 3.68 20.01 -15.31
C TRP A 278 3.40 21.51 -15.43
N LYS A 279 4.33 22.37 -15.00
CA LYS A 279 4.16 23.83 -15.12
C LYS A 279 4.31 24.32 -16.57
N SER A 280 5.02 23.56 -17.41
CA SER A 280 5.28 23.89 -18.81
C SER A 280 4.50 23.04 -19.81
N GLU A 281 4.03 21.87 -19.39
CA GLU A 281 3.28 20.95 -20.25
C GLU A 281 1.81 20.92 -19.88
N THR A 282 0.95 20.94 -20.90
CA THR A 282 -0.50 20.96 -20.72
C THR A 282 -1.00 19.62 -20.17
N ILE A 283 -1.70 19.68 -19.04
CA ILE A 283 -2.55 18.61 -18.51
C ILE A 283 -4.00 19.04 -18.72
N ALA A 284 -4.88 18.14 -19.18
CA ALA A 284 -6.29 18.45 -19.32
C ALA A 284 -6.90 18.87 -17.96
N ALA A 285 -7.84 19.81 -17.95
CA ALA A 285 -8.41 20.35 -16.71
C ALA A 285 -8.98 19.26 -15.79
N ASN A 286 -9.66 18.26 -16.37
CA ASN A 286 -10.22 17.12 -15.64
C ASN A 286 -9.13 16.25 -15.00
N ASP A 287 -8.06 15.96 -15.74
CA ASP A 287 -6.93 15.18 -15.22
C ASP A 287 -6.22 15.93 -14.11
N LEU A 288 -5.99 17.24 -14.31
CA LEU A 288 -5.35 18.11 -13.33
C LEU A 288 -6.17 18.17 -12.03
N PHE A 289 -7.50 18.25 -12.14
CA PHE A 289 -8.40 18.18 -11.00
C PHE A 289 -8.17 16.90 -10.18
N TYR A 290 -8.19 15.72 -10.82
CA TYR A 290 -7.99 14.47 -10.09
C TYR A 290 -6.61 14.39 -9.45
N LEU A 291 -5.57 14.87 -10.12
CA LEU A 291 -4.19 14.82 -9.62
C LEU A 291 -3.93 15.79 -8.46
N ASP A 292 -4.65 16.91 -8.37
CA ASP A 292 -4.48 17.92 -7.30
C ASP A 292 -5.46 17.75 -6.13
N CYS A 293 -6.70 17.32 -6.41
CA CYS A 293 -7.81 17.37 -5.46
C CYS A 293 -8.15 16.01 -4.85
N VAL A 294 -7.92 14.90 -5.57
CA VAL A 294 -8.21 13.57 -4.99
C VAL A 294 -7.14 13.15 -3.98
N PRO A 295 -5.83 13.27 -4.26
CA PRO A 295 -4.78 12.97 -3.30
C PRO A 295 -4.37 14.20 -2.47
N THR A 296 -5.31 15.07 -2.06
CA THR A 296 -5.00 16.35 -1.37
C THR A 296 -4.11 16.16 -0.14
N GLU A 297 -4.29 15.08 0.62
CA GLU A 297 -3.47 14.80 1.80
C GLU A 297 -1.99 14.58 1.44
N ILE A 298 -1.71 13.98 0.27
CA ILE A 298 -0.35 13.82 -0.27
C ILE A 298 0.20 15.19 -0.66
N MET A 299 -0.62 16.00 -1.34
CA MET A 299 -0.24 17.34 -1.78
C MET A 299 0.16 18.22 -0.61
N GLU A 300 -0.64 18.22 0.46
CA GLU A 300 -0.38 18.94 1.70
C GLU A 300 0.85 18.40 2.43
N TYR A 301 0.92 17.08 2.66
CA TYR A 301 2.00 16.45 3.43
C TYR A 301 3.39 16.72 2.82
N PHE A 302 3.49 16.69 1.49
CA PHE A 302 4.75 16.92 0.77
C PHE A 302 4.93 18.35 0.26
N ASN A 303 4.04 19.28 0.64
CA ASN A 303 4.05 20.67 0.19
C ASN A 303 4.11 20.81 -1.34
N TYR A 304 3.39 19.94 -2.07
CA TYR A 304 3.26 20.07 -3.51
C TYR A 304 2.28 21.19 -3.86
N SER A 305 2.64 22.02 -4.84
CA SER A 305 1.76 23.10 -5.27
C SER A 305 0.51 22.53 -5.95
N GLN A 306 -0.65 22.99 -5.50
CA GLN A 306 -1.93 22.76 -6.16
C GLN A 306 -2.20 23.87 -7.18
N ALA A 307 -2.67 23.52 -8.37
CA ALA A 307 -3.03 24.48 -9.39
C ALA A 307 -4.31 25.25 -9.02
N ASN A 308 -5.26 24.58 -8.34
CA ASN A 308 -6.51 25.20 -7.90
C ASN A 308 -7.00 24.63 -6.56
N PRO A 309 -6.56 25.19 -5.42
CA PRO A 309 -6.97 24.73 -4.09
C PRO A 309 -8.48 24.79 -3.85
N ALA A 310 -9.20 25.73 -4.48
CA ALA A 310 -10.64 25.86 -4.31
C ALA A 310 -11.42 24.66 -4.87
N LEU A 311 -10.84 23.92 -5.82
CA LEU A 311 -11.47 22.70 -6.33
C LEU A 311 -11.35 21.52 -5.35
N ALA A 312 -10.40 21.55 -4.41
CA ALA A 312 -10.26 20.50 -3.40
C ALA A 312 -11.52 20.38 -2.53
N GLU A 313 -12.26 21.48 -2.34
CA GLU A 313 -13.55 21.48 -1.61
C GLU A 313 -14.63 20.63 -2.30
N ARG A 314 -14.48 20.34 -3.60
CA ARG A 314 -15.39 19.46 -4.35
C ARG A 314 -15.20 17.98 -3.98
N VAL A 315 -14.03 17.61 -3.46
CA VAL A 315 -13.79 16.27 -2.92
C VAL A 315 -14.22 16.28 -1.47
N TRP A 316 -15.37 15.68 -1.20
CA TRP A 316 -15.84 15.57 0.18
C TRP A 316 -15.22 14.34 0.84
N LYS A 317 -14.40 14.56 1.86
CA LYS A 317 -13.92 13.51 2.75
C LYS A 317 -14.68 13.54 4.08
N ILE A 318 -15.10 12.37 4.54
CA ILE A 318 -15.54 12.10 5.90
C ILE A 318 -14.41 11.33 6.56
N ASP A 319 -13.68 12.02 7.44
CA ASP A 319 -12.54 11.47 8.14
C ASP A 319 -13.04 10.85 9.46
N LEU A 320 -13.23 9.54 9.47
CA LEU A 320 -13.77 8.81 10.62
C LEU A 320 -12.77 8.77 11.79
N CYS A 321 -11.51 9.11 11.51
CA CYS A 321 -10.42 9.24 12.47
C CYS A 321 -10.51 10.49 13.35
N LYS A 322 -11.26 11.52 12.93
CA LYS A 322 -11.39 12.80 13.65
C LYS A 322 -12.70 12.77 14.43
N ASP A 323 -12.57 12.74 15.75
CA ASP A 323 -13.67 12.69 16.71
C ASP A 323 -14.64 13.85 16.48
N GLU A 324 -15.94 13.60 16.70
CA GLU A 324 -17.09 14.43 16.29
C GLU A 324 -17.56 14.28 14.82
N SER A 325 -17.65 13.05 14.30
CA SER A 325 -18.55 12.80 13.16
C SER A 325 -19.96 12.46 13.70
N PRO A 326 -20.89 13.43 13.90
CA PRO A 326 -22.25 13.18 14.43
C PRO A 326 -23.14 12.34 13.48
N HIS A 327 -22.53 11.75 12.46
CA HIS A 327 -23.18 11.13 11.34
C HIS A 327 -22.97 9.62 11.30
N VAL A 328 -22.19 9.05 12.23
CA VAL A 328 -21.81 7.63 12.19
C VAL A 328 -22.59 6.84 13.22
N ARG A 329 -23.43 5.89 12.76
CA ARG A 329 -24.02 4.86 13.61
C ARG A 329 -23.47 3.50 13.19
N VAL A 330 -23.08 2.69 14.17
CA VAL A 330 -22.64 1.32 13.92
C VAL A 330 -23.63 0.34 14.54
N ASP A 331 -24.04 -0.64 13.75
CA ASP A 331 -24.93 -1.73 14.18
C ASP A 331 -24.13 -3.04 14.23
N ASN A 332 -24.38 -3.87 15.26
CA ASN A 332 -23.71 -5.15 15.52
C ASN A 332 -22.17 -5.08 15.65
N ALA A 333 -21.64 -3.96 16.12
CA ALA A 333 -20.21 -3.82 16.38
C ALA A 333 -19.93 -2.79 17.48
N ASP A 334 -18.79 -2.96 18.14
CA ASP A 334 -18.28 -1.99 19.09
C ASP A 334 -17.40 -0.96 18.36
N LEU A 335 -17.56 0.29 18.75
CA LEU A 335 -16.77 1.42 18.26
C LEU A 335 -15.71 1.79 19.29
N SER A 336 -14.46 1.80 18.88
CA SER A 336 -13.38 2.45 19.61
C SER A 336 -12.62 3.40 18.68
N ILE A 337 -12.11 4.50 19.24
CA ILE A 337 -11.12 5.32 18.54
C ILE A 337 -9.76 4.92 19.10
N GLU A 338 -8.92 4.34 18.26
CA GLU A 338 -7.57 3.90 18.62
C GLU A 338 -6.56 4.58 17.71
N SER A 339 -5.56 5.26 18.30
CA SER A 339 -4.52 5.98 17.56
C SER A 339 -5.08 6.96 16.52
N GLY A 340 -6.22 7.59 16.84
CA GLY A 340 -6.94 8.47 15.93
C GLY A 340 -7.47 7.73 14.70
N SER A 341 -7.98 6.51 14.83
CA SER A 341 -8.69 5.78 13.78
C SER A 341 -9.93 5.12 14.34
N LEU A 342 -11.04 5.16 13.60
CA LEU A 342 -12.26 4.47 13.99
C LEU A 342 -12.07 2.96 13.79
N ARG A 343 -11.94 2.26 14.90
CA ARG A 343 -11.89 0.81 14.95
C ARG A 343 -13.30 0.28 15.18
N ILE A 344 -13.69 -0.65 14.32
CA ILE A 344 -15.00 -1.26 14.34
C ILE A 344 -14.83 -2.75 14.57
N VAL A 345 -15.18 -3.21 15.78
CA VAL A 345 -15.06 -4.61 16.17
C VAL A 345 -16.40 -5.29 15.94
N SER A 346 -16.49 -6.14 14.91
CA SER A 346 -17.73 -6.88 14.62
C SER A 346 -18.09 -7.80 15.78
N ASN A 347 -19.32 -7.71 16.28
CA ASN A 347 -19.88 -8.62 17.28
C ASN A 347 -20.71 -9.75 16.64
N GLY A 348 -20.67 -9.88 15.30
CA GLY A 348 -21.47 -10.84 14.55
C GLY A 348 -21.02 -11.02 13.10
N PRO A 349 -21.82 -11.71 12.26
CA PRO A 349 -21.46 -12.04 10.87
C PRO A 349 -21.43 -10.83 9.91
N GLY A 350 -21.81 -9.64 10.39
CA GLY A 350 -21.75 -8.42 9.63
C GLY A 350 -21.57 -7.21 10.54
N THR A 351 -20.85 -6.23 10.02
CA THR A 351 -20.72 -4.89 10.60
C THR A 351 -21.32 -3.90 9.63
N SER A 352 -22.07 -2.93 10.14
CA SER A 352 -22.54 -1.83 9.30
C SER A 352 -22.25 -0.45 9.85
N ILE A 353 -22.00 0.48 8.94
CA ILE A 353 -21.75 1.90 9.21
C ILE A 353 -22.84 2.69 8.48
N VAL A 354 -23.66 3.42 9.23
CA VAL A 354 -24.57 4.41 8.66
C VAL A 354 -23.88 5.76 8.70
N VAL A 355 -23.87 6.46 7.57
CA VAL A 355 -23.30 7.80 7.43
C VAL A 355 -24.35 8.78 6.91
N SER A 356 -24.73 9.73 7.76
CA SER A 356 -25.64 10.82 7.38
C SER A 356 -24.93 11.88 6.54
N ARG A 357 -25.63 12.40 5.53
CA ARG A 357 -25.10 13.46 4.67
C ARG A 357 -24.92 14.80 5.39
N GLY A 358 -25.83 15.12 6.31
CA GLY A 358 -25.96 16.45 6.88
C GLY A 358 -26.40 17.50 5.84
N GLU A 359 -26.06 18.76 6.06
CA GLU A 359 -26.43 19.88 5.17
C GLU A 359 -25.49 20.07 3.97
N LYS A 360 -24.45 19.24 3.84
CA LYS A 360 -23.40 19.45 2.85
C LYS A 360 -23.93 19.25 1.43
N SER A 361 -23.85 20.28 0.60
CA SER A 361 -24.11 20.15 -0.83
C SER A 361 -22.96 19.38 -1.48
N ILE A 362 -23.26 18.25 -2.13
CA ILE A 362 -22.30 17.48 -2.91
C ILE A 362 -22.68 17.70 -4.36
N GLY A 363 -21.68 17.97 -5.21
CA GLY A 363 -21.90 17.99 -6.66
C GLY A 363 -22.20 16.58 -7.19
N LYS A 364 -22.23 16.43 -8.51
CA LYS A 364 -22.35 15.11 -9.14
C LYS A 364 -21.20 14.21 -8.70
N THR A 365 -21.50 13.08 -8.07
CA THR A 365 -20.52 12.11 -7.57
C THR A 365 -20.31 11.00 -8.62
N ALA A 366 -19.07 10.78 -9.04
CA ALA A 366 -18.71 9.65 -9.90
C ALA A 366 -18.43 8.39 -9.07
N GLU A 367 -17.60 8.52 -8.04
CA GLU A 367 -17.20 7.39 -7.20
C GLU A 367 -17.27 7.74 -5.71
N ILE A 368 -17.54 6.73 -4.89
CA ILE A 368 -17.32 6.78 -3.45
C ILE A 368 -16.19 5.83 -3.12
N TRP A 369 -15.18 6.32 -2.41
CA TRP A 369 -14.03 5.57 -1.98
C TRP A 369 -14.09 5.30 -0.48
N LEU A 370 -13.86 4.05 -0.09
CA LEU A 370 -13.84 3.62 1.30
C LEU A 370 -12.46 3.10 1.67
N CYS A 371 -11.77 3.76 2.59
CA CYS A 371 -10.48 3.28 3.09
C CYS A 371 -10.67 2.35 4.29
N VAL A 372 -10.34 1.08 4.10
CA VAL A 372 -10.42 0.02 5.12
C VAL A 372 -9.03 -0.56 5.40
N GLN A 373 -8.78 -0.91 6.65
CA GLN A 373 -7.56 -1.54 7.15
C GLN A 373 -7.93 -2.74 8.03
N GLU A 374 -7.07 -3.76 8.04
CA GLU A 374 -7.09 -4.90 8.98
C GLU A 374 -8.39 -5.71 9.08
N THR A 375 -9.27 -5.63 8.08
CA THR A 375 -10.55 -6.35 8.10
C THR A 375 -10.43 -7.79 7.60
N SER A 376 -11.18 -8.71 8.21
CA SER A 376 -11.41 -10.07 7.68
C SER A 376 -12.55 -10.13 6.64
N GLN A 377 -13.22 -9.00 6.39
CA GLN A 377 -14.28 -8.88 5.40
C GLN A 377 -13.67 -8.78 3.99
N THR A 378 -14.22 -9.54 3.06
CA THR A 378 -13.79 -9.55 1.66
C THR A 378 -14.77 -8.85 0.73
N THR A 379 -15.98 -8.60 1.19
CA THR A 379 -17.06 -8.01 0.39
C THR A 379 -17.69 -6.90 1.17
N PHE A 380 -17.85 -5.75 0.52
CA PHE A 380 -18.49 -4.57 1.08
C PHE A 380 -19.63 -4.15 0.15
N ALA A 381 -20.78 -3.87 0.71
CA ALA A 381 -21.86 -3.20 0.01
C ALA A 381 -22.05 -1.79 0.52
N LEU A 382 -22.30 -0.88 -0.41
CA LEU A 382 -22.69 0.49 -0.17
C LEU A 382 -24.15 0.64 -0.60
N TYR A 383 -25.01 0.90 0.36
CA TYR A 383 -26.41 1.24 0.16
C TYR A 383 -26.63 2.73 0.37
N TRP A 384 -27.66 3.29 -0.25
CA TRP A 384 -28.08 4.67 -0.01
C TRP A 384 -29.61 4.79 0.02
N ARG A 385 -30.10 5.84 0.70
CA ARG A 385 -31.53 6.18 0.73
C ARG A 385 -31.75 7.68 0.76
N GLN A 386 -32.91 8.12 0.28
CA GLN A 386 -33.42 9.48 0.50
C GLN A 386 -34.13 9.55 1.87
N ALA A 387 -34.46 10.77 2.33
CA ALA A 387 -34.98 11.00 3.69
C ALA A 387 -36.29 10.26 3.99
N ASP A 388 -37.12 10.04 2.97
CA ASP A 388 -38.43 9.40 3.03
C ASP A 388 -38.42 7.94 2.55
N GLN A 389 -37.24 7.36 2.32
CA GLN A 389 -37.06 6.02 1.77
C GLN A 389 -36.35 5.10 2.78
N ASN A 390 -36.61 3.80 2.66
CA ASN A 390 -35.81 2.76 3.31
C ASN A 390 -34.62 2.38 2.43
N PHE A 391 -33.60 1.73 3.01
CA PHE A 391 -32.59 1.04 2.18
C PHE A 391 -33.27 -0.06 1.36
N GLY A 392 -32.81 -0.26 0.12
CA GLY A 392 -33.38 -1.22 -0.82
C GLY A 392 -32.32 -1.83 -1.73
N ASP A 393 -32.58 -3.03 -2.24
CA ASP A 393 -31.66 -3.79 -3.10
C ASP A 393 -31.49 -3.17 -4.51
N ASP A 394 -32.35 -2.23 -4.87
CA ASP A 394 -32.25 -1.41 -6.07
C ASP A 394 -31.31 -0.20 -5.90
N ARG A 395 -30.74 -0.02 -4.70
CA ARG A 395 -29.82 1.08 -4.34
C ARG A 395 -28.61 0.54 -3.59
N VAL A 396 -27.89 -0.37 -4.24
CA VAL A 396 -26.69 -1.00 -3.67
C VAL A 396 -25.59 -1.12 -4.71
N MET A 397 -24.36 -0.90 -4.27
CA MET A 397 -23.16 -1.28 -5.02
C MET A 397 -22.30 -2.20 -4.17
N VAL A 398 -21.66 -3.18 -4.80
CA VAL A 398 -20.80 -4.14 -4.12
C VAL A 398 -19.37 -3.96 -4.63
N ALA A 399 -18.42 -3.87 -3.69
CA ALA A 399 -17.00 -3.92 -3.96
C ALA A 399 -16.41 -5.14 -3.28
N GLN A 400 -15.49 -5.81 -3.97
CA GLN A 400 -14.74 -6.94 -3.43
C GLN A 400 -13.29 -6.52 -3.17
N ARG A 401 -12.72 -7.15 -2.15
CA ARG A 401 -11.34 -6.99 -1.74
C ARG A 401 -10.57 -8.27 -2.04
N GLU A 402 -9.40 -8.12 -2.65
CA GLU A 402 -8.57 -9.27 -3.04
C GLU A 402 -7.63 -9.73 -1.92
N ASP A 403 -7.05 -8.81 -1.12
CA ASP A 403 -6.01 -9.13 -0.14
C ASP A 403 -6.33 -8.64 1.28
N LEU A 404 -6.41 -9.58 2.24
CA LEU A 404 -6.87 -9.40 3.63
C LEU A 404 -5.90 -8.66 4.56
N HIS A 405 -4.64 -8.47 4.18
CA HIS A 405 -3.65 -7.88 5.08
C HIS A 405 -3.33 -6.44 4.81
N GLN A 406 -3.85 -5.81 3.74
CA GLN A 406 -3.49 -4.44 3.38
C GLN A 406 -4.48 -3.33 3.68
N THR A 407 -3.97 -2.10 3.80
CA THR A 407 -4.83 -0.92 3.68
C THR A 407 -5.40 -0.90 2.26
N ASN A 408 -6.72 -0.97 2.12
CA ASN A 408 -7.41 -1.03 0.84
C ASN A 408 -8.32 0.18 0.69
N ILE A 409 -8.35 0.75 -0.51
CA ILE A 409 -9.35 1.72 -0.90
C ILE A 409 -10.34 0.99 -1.81
N LEU A 410 -11.58 0.83 -1.37
CA LEU A 410 -12.64 0.22 -2.17
C LEU A 410 -13.33 1.32 -2.99
N ARG A 411 -13.58 1.05 -4.28
CA ARG A 411 -14.20 2.00 -5.20
C ARG A 411 -15.63 1.58 -5.52
N PHE A 412 -16.59 2.44 -5.23
CA PHE A 412 -17.98 2.29 -5.61
C PHE A 412 -18.31 3.30 -6.71
N LYS A 413 -18.48 2.84 -7.95
CA LYS A 413 -18.77 3.71 -9.10
C LYS A 413 -20.24 4.16 -9.16
N VAL A 414 -20.64 4.90 -8.13
CA VAL A 414 -22.05 5.27 -7.92
C VAL A 414 -22.63 6.09 -9.09
N GLY A 415 -21.83 6.88 -9.79
CA GLY A 415 -22.29 7.63 -10.96
C GLY A 415 -22.72 6.76 -12.16
N GLU A 416 -22.31 5.49 -12.20
CA GLU A 416 -22.75 4.52 -13.21
C GLU A 416 -24.06 3.79 -12.81
N HIS A 417 -24.48 3.92 -11.54
CA HIS A 417 -25.63 3.20 -11.03
C HIS A 417 -26.94 3.96 -11.31
N PRO A 418 -27.97 3.35 -11.94
CA PRO A 418 -29.18 4.06 -12.39
C PRO A 418 -30.03 4.62 -11.25
N GLY A 419 -29.99 4.00 -10.07
CA GLY A 419 -30.66 4.47 -8.86
C GLY A 419 -29.85 5.47 -8.02
N TRP A 420 -28.63 5.85 -8.42
CA TRP A 420 -27.83 6.79 -7.66
C TRP A 420 -28.44 8.20 -7.71
N SER A 421 -28.41 8.88 -6.57
CA SER A 421 -28.81 10.27 -6.45
C SER A 421 -27.86 10.98 -5.50
N ASP A 422 -27.27 12.08 -5.95
CA ASP A 422 -26.47 12.96 -5.10
C ASP A 422 -27.32 13.63 -4.01
N GLN A 423 -28.64 13.40 -3.97
CA GLN A 423 -29.59 13.82 -2.93
C GLN A 423 -29.86 12.75 -1.85
N PHE A 424 -28.95 11.80 -1.63
CA PHE A 424 -29.10 10.84 -0.54
C PHE A 424 -29.10 11.51 0.84
N ALA A 425 -29.85 10.95 1.78
CA ALA A 425 -29.88 11.34 3.18
C ALA A 425 -28.84 10.55 4.00
N GLU A 426 -28.75 9.25 3.74
CA GLU A 426 -27.82 8.35 4.44
C GLU A 426 -27.18 7.36 3.48
N LEU A 427 -25.94 7.00 3.79
CA LEU A 427 -25.25 5.82 3.28
C LEU A 427 -25.28 4.73 4.36
N PHE A 428 -25.40 3.48 3.94
CA PHE A 428 -25.23 2.31 4.80
C PHE A 428 -24.18 1.40 4.16
N ILE A 429 -23.07 1.21 4.86
CA ILE A 429 -21.96 0.38 4.40
C ILE A 429 -22.00 -0.90 5.21
N SER A 430 -22.09 -2.05 4.55
CA SER A 430 -22.08 -3.37 5.21
C SER A 430 -20.91 -4.18 4.70
N GLY A 431 -20.15 -4.77 5.61
CA GLY A 431 -19.08 -5.71 5.28
C GLY A 431 -19.41 -7.13 5.72
N TRP A 432 -19.03 -8.12 4.91
CA TRP A 432 -19.23 -9.54 5.21
C TRP A 432 -17.94 -10.35 5.08
N HIS A 433 -17.82 -11.35 5.96
CA HIS A 433 -16.74 -12.31 5.96
C HIS A 433 -17.00 -13.41 4.93
N ARG A 434 -15.92 -14.04 4.46
CA ARG A 434 -16.10 -15.33 3.77
C ARG A 434 -16.46 -16.41 4.79
N PRO A 435 -17.27 -17.41 4.41
CA PRO A 435 -17.67 -18.49 5.31
C PRO A 435 -16.51 -19.31 5.88
N ASP A 436 -15.33 -19.28 5.25
CA ASP A 436 -14.13 -20.06 5.57
C ASP A 436 -13.16 -19.35 6.55
N VAL A 437 -13.48 -18.13 7.00
CA VAL A 437 -12.63 -17.39 7.95
C VAL A 437 -13.10 -17.65 9.38
N GLU A 438 -12.38 -18.52 10.11
CA GLU A 438 -12.70 -18.89 11.50
C GLU A 438 -12.47 -17.75 12.51
N GLU A 439 -11.48 -16.87 12.25
CA GLU A 439 -11.10 -15.79 13.17
C GLU A 439 -11.51 -14.42 12.61
N GLN A 440 -12.45 -13.76 13.30
CA GLN A 440 -12.91 -12.43 12.93
C GLN A 440 -11.90 -11.38 13.41
N GLN A 441 -11.15 -10.81 12.47
CA GLN A 441 -10.36 -9.61 12.75
C GLN A 441 -11.22 -8.34 12.67
N PRO A 442 -11.01 -7.37 13.58
CA PRO A 442 -11.74 -6.11 13.60
C PRO A 442 -11.49 -5.30 12.33
N SER A 443 -12.49 -4.57 11.86
CA SER A 443 -12.37 -3.73 10.68
C SER A 443 -12.03 -2.30 11.09
N VAL A 444 -10.93 -1.75 10.59
CA VAL A 444 -10.60 -0.34 10.80
C VAL A 444 -11.05 0.42 9.56
N VAL A 445 -11.98 1.36 9.71
CA VAL A 445 -12.44 2.21 8.60
C VAL A 445 -11.96 3.62 8.85
N ARG A 446 -11.07 4.10 7.98
CA ARG A 446 -10.35 5.37 8.19
C ARG A 446 -11.16 6.56 7.68
N TRP A 447 -11.66 6.46 6.45
CA TRP A 447 -12.40 7.54 5.81
C TRP A 447 -13.29 7.07 4.67
N ILE A 448 -14.23 7.93 4.31
CA ILE A 448 -15.06 7.85 3.11
C ILE A 448 -14.80 9.10 2.27
N LYS A 449 -14.55 8.97 0.98
CA LYS A 449 -14.26 10.08 0.08
C LYS A 449 -15.19 10.05 -1.12
N PHE A 450 -15.86 11.17 -1.39
CA PHE A 450 -16.75 11.36 -2.53
C PHE A 450 -15.96 12.03 -3.64
N ILE A 451 -15.80 11.31 -4.75
CA ILE A 451 -15.06 11.74 -5.92
C ILE A 451 -16.06 12.32 -6.92
N PRO A 452 -15.96 13.61 -7.27
CA PRO A 452 -16.91 14.22 -8.19
C PRO A 452 -16.71 13.70 -9.62
N ALA A 453 -17.79 13.74 -10.40
CA ALA A 453 -17.75 13.46 -11.82
C ALA A 453 -16.96 14.54 -12.58
N SER A 454 -16.34 14.13 -13.68
CA SER A 454 -15.55 15.03 -14.53
C SER A 454 -16.41 16.06 -15.28
N GLU A 455 -17.72 15.81 -15.41
CA GLU A 455 -18.66 16.73 -16.04
C GLU A 455 -18.82 18.02 -15.19
N GLY A 456 -18.60 19.18 -15.83
CA GLY A 456 -18.72 20.49 -15.15
C GLY A 456 -17.46 20.92 -14.38
N LEU A 457 -16.28 20.45 -14.80
CA LEU A 457 -14.97 20.96 -14.36
C LEU A 457 -14.38 22.03 -15.30
N ASN A 458 -15.02 22.30 -16.45
CA ASN A 458 -14.60 23.30 -17.43
C ASN A 458 -15.03 24.72 -17.07
#